data_AF-A0A0B6Y0N5-F1
#
_entry.id   AF-A0A0B6Y0N5-F1
#
_cell.length_a   1.000
_cell.length_b   1.000
_cell.length_c   1.000
_cell.angle_alpha   90.00
_cell.angle_beta   90.00
_cell.angle_gamma   90.00
#
_symmetry.space_group_name_H-M   'P 1'
#
loop_
_entity.id
_entity.type
_entity.pdbx_description
1 polymer ?
#
loop_
_entity_poly.entity_id
_entity_poly.type
_entity_poly.pdbx_seq_one_letter_code
_entity_poly.pdbx_strand_id
1 'polypeptide(L)'
;AFIPATWDMYDLLQGVIQAPWYHMVFEVALILLIVKIYVSQSFSPEKTVLTEKEKDALIEEWQPEPLAPDVPDDHPILRSMDKYCIEGQNGKYIKVNGRSCINMASFNFLSMVG
;
A
#
# COMPACT_ATOMS: atom_id res chain seq x y z
N ALA A 1 22.36 -7.75 -13.68
CA ALA A 1 23.40 -7.16 -12.81
C ALA A 1 24.66 -7.03 -13.65
N PHE A 2 25.15 -5.80 -13.85
CA PHE A 2 26.42 -5.55 -14.52
C PHE A 2 27.54 -5.81 -13.51
N ILE A 3 28.37 -6.82 -13.75
CA ILE A 3 29.55 -7.09 -12.92
C ILE A 3 30.68 -6.22 -13.50
N PRO A 4 31.17 -5.21 -12.76
CA PRO A 4 32.25 -4.35 -13.27
C PRO A 4 33.52 -5.16 -13.51
N ALA A 5 34.38 -4.69 -14.43
CA ALA A 5 35.62 -5.37 -14.75
C ALA A 5 36.54 -5.45 -13.52
N THR A 6 37.43 -6.44 -13.47
CA THR A 6 38.33 -6.64 -12.31
C THR A 6 39.27 -5.45 -12.06
N TRP A 7 39.54 -4.66 -13.09
CA TRP A 7 40.34 -3.43 -13.02
C TRP A 7 39.57 -2.27 -12.35
N ASP A 8 38.27 -2.13 -12.65
CA ASP A 8 37.42 -1.12 -12.02
C ASP A 8 37.29 -1.34 -10.51
N MET A 9 37.28 -2.62 -10.08
CA MET A 9 37.29 -2.98 -8.66
C MET A 9 38.60 -2.57 -7.96
N TYR A 10 39.73 -2.70 -8.65
CA TYR A 10 41.03 -2.33 -8.11
C TYR A 10 41.15 -0.81 -7.91
N ASP A 11 40.72 -0.03 -8.90
CA ASP A 11 40.73 1.44 -8.81
C ASP A 11 39.78 1.96 -7.72
N LEU A 12 38.62 1.31 -7.53
CA LEU A 12 37.72 1.60 -6.42
C LEU A 12 38.39 1.33 -5.06
N LEU A 13 39.03 0.17 -4.89
CA LEU A 13 39.72 -0.17 -3.63
C LEU A 13 40.88 0.78 -3.35
N GLN A 14 41.65 1.16 -4.37
CA GLN A 14 42.75 2.11 -4.22
C GLN A 14 42.21 3.50 -3.84
N GLY A 15 41.11 3.94 -4.44
CA GLY A 15 40.44 5.21 -4.09
C GLY A 15 39.98 5.25 -2.63
N VAL A 16 39.47 4.13 -2.12
CA VAL A 16 39.06 3.99 -0.71
C VAL A 16 40.27 4.01 0.22
N ILE A 17 41.34 3.28 -0.09
CA ILE A 17 42.55 3.23 0.76
C ILE A 17 43.31 4.56 0.77
N GLN A 18 43.27 5.32 -0.33
CA GLN A 18 43.91 6.64 -0.44
C GLN A 18 43.10 7.75 0.27
N ALA A 19 41.85 7.50 0.64
CA ALA A 19 40.98 8.50 1.24
C ALA A 19 41.43 8.91 2.66
N PRO A 20 41.15 10.17 3.07
CA PRO A 20 41.38 10.62 4.44
C PRO A 20 40.65 9.76 5.47
N TRP A 21 41.22 9.62 6.67
CA TRP A 21 40.72 8.74 7.73
C TRP A 21 39.25 8.96 8.14
N TYR A 22 38.74 10.19 8.01
CA TYR A 22 37.33 10.50 8.28
C TYR A 22 36.36 9.81 7.31
N HIS A 23 36.73 9.68 6.02
CA HIS A 23 35.91 8.99 5.03
C HIS A 23 35.80 7.49 5.34
N MET A 24 36.90 6.87 5.76
CA MET A 24 36.92 5.46 6.19
C MET A 24 35.98 5.20 7.37
N VAL A 25 36.00 6.08 8.38
CA VAL A 25 35.10 5.97 9.54
C VAL A 25 33.63 6.10 9.13
N PHE A 26 33.33 7.03 8.21
CA PHE A 26 31.97 7.25 7.70
C PHE A 26 31.45 6.06 6.88
N GLU A 27 32.28 5.49 6.00
CA GLU A 27 31.91 4.31 5.20
C GLU A 27 31.64 3.08 6.08
N VAL A 28 32.47 2.85 7.11
CA VAL A 28 32.24 1.75 8.07
C VAL A 28 30.93 1.97 8.85
N ALA A 29 30.65 3.21 9.27
CA ALA A 29 29.39 3.53 9.94
C ALA A 29 28.17 3.29 9.04
N LEU A 30 28.25 3.62 7.75
CA LEU A 30 27.19 3.35 6.77
C LEU A 30 26.94 1.84 6.61
N ILE A 31 27.99 1.03 6.49
CA ILE A 31 27.85 -0.44 6.38
C ILE A 31 27.18 -1.01 7.64
N LEU A 32 27.61 -0.59 8.83
CA LEU A 32 26.99 -1.00 10.09
C LEU A 32 25.51 -0.59 10.18
N LEU A 33 25.17 0.59 9.66
CA LEU A 33 23.80 1.10 9.62
C LEU A 33 22.93 0.29 8.65
N ILE A 34 23.44 -0.07 7.47
CA ILE A 34 22.74 -0.93 6.50
C ILE A 34 22.44 -2.30 7.13
N VAL A 35 23.43 -2.91 7.79
CA VAL A 35 23.25 -4.20 8.50
C VAL A 35 22.19 -4.09 9.59
N LYS A 36 22.24 -3.03 10.40
CA LYS A 36 21.24 -2.78 11.46
C LYS A 36 19.83 -2.62 10.88
N ILE A 37 19.67 -1.88 9.79
CA ILE A 37 18.37 -1.68 9.13
C ILE A 37 17.82 -3.01 8.63
N TYR A 38 18.66 -3.83 8.00
CA TYR A 38 18.24 -5.13 7.47
C TYR A 38 17.75 -6.08 8.57
N VAL A 39 18.43 -6.11 9.71
CA VAL A 39 18.00 -6.89 10.89
C VAL A 39 16.71 -6.32 11.49
N SER A 40 16.59 -4.99 11.57
CA SER A 40 15.40 -4.32 12.12
C SER A 40 14.15 -4.47 11.26
N GLN A 41 14.27 -4.68 9.94
CA GLN A 41 13.13 -4.93 9.06
C GLN A 41 12.44 -6.28 9.33
N SER A 42 13.07 -7.18 10.09
CA SER A 42 12.50 -8.47 10.46
C SER A 42 11.94 -8.52 11.88
N PHE A 43 11.65 -7.36 12.49
CA PHE A 43 10.74 -7.33 13.64
C PHE A 43 9.31 -7.54 13.13
N SER A 44 8.95 -8.79 12.89
CA SER A 44 7.55 -9.19 12.81
C SER A 44 6.95 -8.87 14.18
N PRO A 45 5.91 -8.00 14.28
CA PRO A 45 5.25 -7.79 15.56
C PRO A 45 4.82 -9.16 16.06
N GLU A 46 5.20 -9.46 17.30
CA GLU A 46 4.86 -10.71 17.98
C GLU A 46 3.35 -10.89 17.84
N LYS A 47 2.93 -11.80 16.94
CA LYS A 47 1.53 -12.16 16.80
C LYS A 47 1.22 -12.90 18.08
N THR A 48 0.68 -12.17 19.05
CA THR A 48 0.12 -12.73 20.26
C THR A 48 -0.73 -13.91 19.82
N VAL A 49 -0.30 -15.13 20.14
CA VAL A 49 -1.00 -16.34 19.74
C VAL A 49 -2.25 -16.38 20.61
N LEU A 50 -3.33 -15.74 20.15
CA LEU A 50 -4.60 -15.77 20.87
C LEU A 50 -5.09 -17.22 20.90
N THR A 51 -5.39 -17.66 22.11
CA THR A 51 -6.01 -18.96 22.38
C THR A 51 -7.39 -18.99 21.71
N GLU A 52 -7.87 -20.16 21.29
CA GLU A 52 -9.16 -20.29 20.59
C GLU A 52 -10.31 -19.61 21.36
N LYS A 53 -10.29 -19.69 22.70
CA LYS A 53 -11.26 -19.06 23.60
C LYS A 53 -11.23 -17.52 23.57
N GLU A 54 -10.07 -16.91 23.36
CA GLU A 54 -9.94 -15.44 23.31
C GLU A 54 -10.45 -14.91 21.98
N LYS A 55 -10.30 -15.68 20.90
CA LYS A 55 -10.85 -15.34 19.59
C LYS A 55 -12.38 -15.36 19.60
N ASP A 56 -12.98 -16.37 20.21
CA ASP A 56 -14.44 -16.49 20.27
C ASP A 56 -15.06 -15.32 21.06
N ALA A 57 -14.46 -14.93 22.19
CA ALA A 57 -14.88 -13.75 22.95
C ALA A 57 -14.75 -12.45 22.13
N LEU A 58 -13.66 -12.28 21.38
CA LEU A 58 -13.48 -11.12 20.50
C LEU A 58 -14.50 -11.08 19.36
N ILE A 59 -14.88 -12.23 18.80
CA ILE A 59 -15.90 -12.29 17.75
C ILE A 59 -17.28 -11.91 18.32
N GLU A 60 -17.60 -12.34 19.54
CA GLU A 60 -18.85 -11.99 20.22
C GLU A 60 -18.92 -10.49 20.58
N GLU A 61 -17.80 -9.91 21.01
CA GLU A 61 -17.71 -8.49 21.37
C GLU A 61 -17.58 -7.56 20.15
N TRP A 62 -17.19 -8.09 18.99
CA TRP A 62 -16.92 -7.26 17.81
C TRP A 62 -18.22 -6.73 17.20
N GLN A 63 -18.42 -5.41 17.34
CA GLN A 63 -19.42 -4.65 16.59
C GLN A 63 -18.72 -3.92 15.44
N PRO A 64 -19.17 -4.06 14.19
CA PRO A 64 -18.60 -3.30 13.08
C PRO A 64 -18.81 -1.81 13.32
N GLU A 65 -17.75 -1.02 13.19
CA GLU A 65 -17.90 0.42 13.13
C GLU A 65 -18.76 0.78 11.90
N PRO A 66 -19.77 1.65 12.05
CA PRO A 66 -20.57 2.08 10.91
C PRO A 66 -19.67 2.77 9.89
N LEU A 67 -19.63 2.22 8.66
CA LEU A 67 -18.75 2.68 7.58
C LEU A 67 -18.98 4.14 7.19
N ALA A 68 -20.15 4.68 7.51
CA ALA A 68 -20.51 6.07 7.30
C ALA A 68 -21.18 6.63 8.56
N PRO A 69 -20.95 7.90 8.91
CA PRO A 69 -21.70 8.57 9.97
C PRO A 69 -23.18 8.65 9.60
N ASP A 70 -24.05 8.69 10.62
CA ASP A 70 -25.48 8.91 10.40
C ASP A 70 -25.70 10.30 9.80
N VAL A 71 -26.10 10.34 8.53
CA VAL A 71 -26.42 11.58 7.81
C VAL A 71 -27.93 11.80 7.86
N PRO A 72 -28.43 13.02 8.11
CA PRO A 72 -29.86 13.30 8.04
C PRO A 72 -30.43 12.96 6.66
N ASP A 73 -31.59 12.28 6.62
CA ASP A 73 -32.26 11.87 5.38
C ASP A 73 -32.56 13.05 4.42
N ASP A 74 -32.63 14.27 4.94
CA ASP A 74 -32.88 15.49 4.17
C ASP A 74 -31.62 16.10 3.53
N HIS A 75 -30.49 15.40 3.52
CA HIS A 75 -29.29 15.92 2.89
C HIS A 75 -29.44 15.96 1.35
N PRO A 76 -29.20 17.10 0.68
CA PRO A 76 -29.41 17.25 -0.76
C PRO A 76 -28.59 16.26 -1.60
N ILE A 77 -27.43 15.82 -1.08
CA ILE A 77 -26.60 14.79 -1.74
C ILE A 77 -27.30 13.43 -1.74
N LEU A 78 -27.94 13.02 -0.64
CA LEU A 78 -28.63 11.73 -0.56
C LEU A 78 -29.83 11.68 -1.51
N ARG A 79 -30.65 12.75 -1.56
CA ARG A 79 -31.74 12.89 -2.53
C ARG A 79 -31.26 12.80 -3.98
N SER A 80 -30.07 13.33 -4.26
CA SER A 80 -29.48 13.27 -5.61
C SER A 80 -28.94 11.88 -5.96
N MET A 81 -28.42 11.13 -4.98
CA MET A 81 -27.95 9.76 -5.16
C MET A 81 -29.12 8.79 -5.36
N ASP A 82 -30.18 8.90 -4.57
CA ASP A 82 -31.38 8.06 -4.69
C ASP A 82 -32.06 8.20 -6.07
N LYS A 83 -32.00 9.40 -6.66
CA LYS A 83 -32.54 9.66 -8.00
C LYS A 83 -31.84 8.86 -9.12
N TYR A 84 -30.55 8.57 -8.97
CA TYR A 84 -29.73 7.92 -9.99
C TYR A 84 -28.94 6.76 -9.38
N CYS A 85 -29.67 5.72 -8.99
CA CYS A 85 -29.07 4.48 -8.51
C CYS A 85 -28.35 3.74 -9.66
N ILE A 86 -27.05 3.54 -9.47
CA ILE A 86 -26.22 2.76 -10.38
C ILE A 86 -26.27 1.31 -9.93
N GLU A 87 -26.72 0.44 -10.82
CA GLU A 87 -26.80 -1.00 -10.60
C GLU A 87 -25.70 -1.74 -11.37
N GLY A 88 -24.99 -2.63 -10.67
CA GLY A 88 -24.02 -3.55 -11.27
C GLY A 88 -22.55 -3.17 -11.08
N GLN A 89 -21.68 -3.97 -11.69
CA GLN A 89 -20.23 -3.78 -11.60
C GLN A 89 -19.80 -2.55 -12.42
N ASN A 90 -18.83 -1.81 -11.89
CA ASN A 90 -18.22 -0.68 -12.59
C ASN A 90 -17.45 -1.17 -13.82
N GLY A 91 -18.04 -1.04 -15.00
CA GLY A 91 -17.43 -1.36 -16.29
C GLY A 91 -17.74 -0.30 -17.35
N LYS A 92 -17.54 -0.64 -18.63
CA LYS A 92 -17.85 0.24 -19.77
C LYS A 92 -19.31 0.69 -19.80
N TYR A 93 -20.23 -0.23 -19.49
CA TYR A 93 -21.66 0.03 -19.41
C TYR A 93 -22.12 -0.14 -17.98
N ILE A 94 -22.90 0.82 -17.50
CA ILE A 94 -23.56 0.79 -16.20
C ILE A 94 -25.06 0.87 -16.40
N LYS A 95 -25.85 0.26 -15.52
CA LYS A 95 -27.30 0.41 -15.53
C LYS A 95 -27.68 1.53 -14.57
N VAL A 96 -28.37 2.55 -15.08
CA VAL A 96 -28.94 3.62 -14.26
C VAL A 96 -30.46 3.53 -14.39
N ASN A 97 -31.15 3.23 -13.29
CA ASN A 97 -32.62 3.07 -13.26
C ASN A 97 -33.15 2.16 -14.39
N GLY A 98 -32.52 1.00 -14.59
CA GLY A 98 -32.90 0.02 -15.62
C GLY A 98 -32.48 0.34 -17.06
N ARG A 99 -31.87 1.51 -17.34
CA ARG A 99 -31.34 1.85 -18.67
C ARG A 99 -29.84 1.62 -18.73
N SER A 100 -29.37 0.98 -19.80
CA SER A 100 -27.95 0.80 -20.05
C SER A 100 -27.34 2.12 -20.55
N CYS A 101 -26.36 2.65 -19.82
CA CYS A 101 -25.65 3.88 -20.12
C CYS A 101 -24.15 3.62 -20.18
N ILE A 102 -23.42 4.39 -20.99
CA ILE A 102 -21.95 4.35 -21.02
C ILE A 102 -21.38 5.04 -19.77
N ASN A 103 -20.41 4.41 -19.11
CA ASN A 103 -19.78 4.94 -17.91
C ASN A 103 -18.70 5.98 -18.25
N MET A 104 -19.11 7.21 -18.51
CA MET A 104 -18.20 8.34 -18.73
C MET A 104 -17.52 8.86 -17.46
N ALA A 105 -17.97 8.42 -16.27
CA ALA A 105 -17.34 8.79 -15.01
C ALA A 105 -16.03 8.00 -14.77
N SER A 106 -15.92 6.80 -15.35
CA SER A 106 -14.69 6.00 -15.33
C SER A 106 -13.77 6.35 -16.50
N PHE A 107 -12.46 6.26 -16.31
CA PHE A 107 -11.50 6.32 -17.43
C PHE A 107 -11.48 5.06 -18.30
N ASN A 108 -12.31 4.05 -18.00
CA ASN A 108 -12.42 2.80 -18.76
C ASN A 108 -13.67 2.74 -19.66
N PHE A 109 -14.15 3.89 -20.15
CA PHE A 109 -15.31 3.98 -21.04
C PHE A 109 -15.12 3.32 -22.42
N LEU A 110 -13.87 3.10 -22.84
CA LEU A 110 -13.55 2.38 -24.08
C LEU A 110 -13.21 0.90 -23.85
N SER A 111 -13.18 0.42 -22.60
CA SER A 111 -12.75 -0.95 -22.26
C SER A 111 -11.35 -1.27 -22.80
N MET A 112 -10.42 -0.29 -22.76
CA MET A 112 -9.05 -0.45 -23.24
C MET A 112 -8.11 -1.02 -22.19
N VAL A 113 -8.56 -1.11 -20.93
CA VAL A 113 -7.88 -1.78 -19.83
C VAL A 113 -8.76 -2.97 -19.43
N GLY A 114 -8.23 -4.18 -19.64
CA GLY A 114 -8.85 -5.46 -19.29
C GLY A 114 -8.38 -5.97 -17.94
#